data_AF-A0A815LPG5-F1
#
_entry.id   AF-A0A815LPG5-F1
#
_cell.length_a   1.000
_cell.length_b   1.000
_cell.length_c   1.000
_cell.angle_alpha   90.00
_cell.angle_beta   90.00
_cell.angle_gamma   90.00
#
_symmetry.space_group_name_H-M   'P 1'
#
loop_
_entity.id
_entity.type
_entity.pdbx_description
1 polymer ?
#
loop_
_entity_poly.entity_id
_entity_poly.type
_entity_poly.pdbx_seq_one_letter_code
_entity_poly.pdbx_strand_id
1 'polypeptide(L)'
;MFTGLPTFLRYVLNFDLEETGFLSSLPYLFMAITLISFGYLSDLLTSRFSTTVIRKIFIVAGLCSQTIAMIIIILVDNRYVIVVIIIVSVACGGITWSGFGINYLDIGAHYAPILVGLATTLASIAEFCAPIVTGYVDKNHVSSSLM
;
A
#
# COMPACT_ATOMS: atom_id res chain seq x y z
N MET A 1 0.35 -5.80 2.91
CA MET A 1 -0.99 -5.75 2.27
C MET A 1 -1.32 -7.01 1.47
N PHE A 2 -0.37 -7.65 0.78
CA PHE A 2 -0.65 -8.73 -0.18
C PHE A 2 -1.32 -10.00 0.37
N THR A 3 -1.01 -10.42 1.61
CA THR A 3 -1.53 -11.67 2.17
C THR A 3 -2.77 -11.50 3.06
N GLY A 4 -3.00 -10.29 3.59
CA GLY A 4 -4.05 -10.04 4.57
C GLY A 4 -5.39 -9.59 3.97
N LEU A 5 -5.38 -9.00 2.77
CA LEU A 5 -6.58 -8.41 2.17
C LEU A 5 -7.73 -9.41 1.94
N PRO A 6 -7.53 -10.58 1.27
CA PRO A 6 -8.62 -11.53 1.06
C PRO A 6 -9.13 -12.12 2.38
N THR A 7 -8.24 -12.34 3.34
CA THR A 7 -8.58 -12.79 4.70
C THR A 7 -9.43 -11.75 5.42
N PHE A 8 -9.10 -10.46 5.31
CA PHE A 8 -9.85 -9.37 5.90
C PHE A 8 -11.26 -9.23 5.29
N LEU A 9 -11.38 -9.26 3.95
CA LEU A 9 -12.67 -9.22 3.26
C LEU A 9 -13.57 -10.39 3.66
N ARG A 10 -12.99 -11.59 3.82
CA ARG A 10 -13.74 -12.79 4.17
C ARG A 10 -14.14 -12.84 5.66
N TYR A 11 -13.18 -12.67 6.56
CA TYR A 11 -13.40 -12.91 8.00
C TYR A 11 -13.90 -11.69 8.77
N VAL A 12 -13.57 -10.46 8.34
CA VAL A 12 -14.01 -9.23 9.02
C VAL A 12 -15.26 -8.67 8.36
N LEU A 13 -15.29 -8.61 7.03
CA LEU A 13 -16.40 -8.01 6.29
C LEU A 13 -17.50 -9.02 5.88
N ASN A 14 -17.29 -10.31 6.15
CA ASN A 14 -18.24 -11.40 5.86
C ASN A 14 -18.67 -11.47 4.38
N PHE A 15 -17.75 -11.22 3.45
CA PHE A 15 -18.00 -11.41 2.02
C PHE A 15 -17.84 -12.88 1.61
N ASP A 16 -18.66 -13.32 0.65
CA ASP A 16 -18.57 -14.65 0.07
C ASP A 16 -17.26 -14.86 -0.70
N LEU A 17 -16.88 -16.13 -0.87
CA LEU A 17 -15.59 -16.51 -1.47
C LEU A 17 -15.47 -16.04 -2.93
N GLU A 18 -16.57 -16.10 -3.70
CA GLU A 18 -16.62 -15.65 -5.09
C GLU A 18 -16.47 -14.13 -5.20
N GLU A 19 -17.20 -13.37 -4.38
CA GLU A 19 -17.13 -11.91 -4.37
C GLU A 19 -15.76 -11.42 -3.89
N THR A 20 -15.16 -12.10 -2.91
CA THR A 20 -13.82 -11.77 -2.37
C THR A 20 -12.73 -11.81 -3.44
N GLY A 21 -12.81 -12.75 -4.39
CA GLY A 21 -11.85 -12.83 -5.49
C GLY A 21 -11.93 -11.63 -6.44
N PHE A 22 -13.15 -11.25 -6.84
CA PHE A 22 -13.39 -10.09 -7.68
C PHE A 22 -13.02 -8.78 -6.95
N LEU A 23 -13.48 -8.61 -5.72
CA LEU A 23 -13.20 -7.46 -4.87
C LEU A 23 -11.72 -7.28 -4.56
N SER A 24 -10.97 -8.37 -4.39
CA SER A 24 -9.52 -8.31 -4.17
C SER A 24 -8.75 -7.88 -5.41
N SER A 25 -9.29 -8.09 -6.62
CA SER A 25 -8.61 -7.72 -7.88
C SER A 25 -8.73 -6.22 -8.21
N LEU A 26 -9.86 -5.60 -7.84
CA LEU A 26 -10.13 -4.17 -8.05
C LEU A 26 -9.02 -3.23 -7.52
N PRO A 27 -8.58 -3.32 -6.25
CA PRO A 27 -7.56 -2.41 -5.73
C PRO A 27 -6.25 -2.50 -6.51
N TYR A 28 -5.84 -3.68 -6.98
CA TYR A 28 -4.64 -3.83 -7.80
C TYR A 28 -4.81 -3.22 -9.20
N LEU A 29 -6.00 -3.35 -9.80
CA LEU A 29 -6.32 -2.73 -11.08
C LEU A 29 -6.27 -1.20 -10.98
N PHE A 30 -6.92 -0.62 -9.96
CA PHE A 30 -6.88 0.82 -9.71
C PHE A 30 -5.47 1.32 -9.38
N MET A 31 -4.68 0.53 -8.64
CA MET A 31 -3.27 0.83 -8.38
C MET A 31 -2.48 0.92 -9.69
N ALA A 32 -2.68 -0.01 -10.63
CA ALA A 32 -1.98 0.02 -11.92
C ALA A 32 -2.34 1.26 -12.75
N ILE A 33 -3.63 1.61 -12.83
CA ILE A 33 -4.09 2.82 -13.54
C ILE A 33 -3.50 4.08 -12.90
N THR A 34 -3.53 4.15 -11.57
CA THR A 34 -3.04 5.30 -10.81
C THR A 34 -1.52 5.42 -10.96
N LEU A 35 -0.78 4.31 -10.90
CA LEU A 35 0.66 4.27 -11.08
C LEU A 35 1.07 4.84 -12.45
N ILE A 36 0.41 4.42 -13.53
CA ILE A 36 0.69 4.91 -14.89
C ILE A 36 0.34 6.40 -15.02
N SER A 37 -0.84 6.80 -14.54
CA SER A 37 -1.35 8.17 -14.66
C SER A 37 -0.48 9.17 -13.88
N PHE A 38 -0.14 8.83 -12.64
CA PHE A 38 0.69 9.67 -11.77
C PHE A 38 2.17 9.60 -12.14
N GLY A 39 2.64 8.50 -12.76
CA GLY A 39 3.96 8.44 -13.39
C GLY A 39 4.08 9.49 -14.49
N TYR A 40 3.12 9.53 -15.42
CA TYR A 40 3.08 10.55 -16.47
C TYR A 40 2.98 11.97 -15.91
N LEU A 41 2.12 12.18 -14.90
CA LEU A 41 1.99 13.47 -14.23
C LEU A 41 3.29 13.90 -13.54
N SER A 42 3.96 12.97 -12.86
CA SER A 42 5.25 13.20 -12.19
C SER A 42 6.29 13.63 -13.21
N ASP A 43 6.39 12.96 -14.36
CA ASP A 43 7.33 13.31 -15.43
C ASP A 43 7.04 14.71 -16.00
N LEU A 44 5.76 15.04 -16.20
CA LEU A 44 5.36 16.37 -16.66
C LEU A 44 5.74 17.47 -15.65
N LEU A 45 5.50 17.26 -14.36
CA LEU A 45 5.84 18.23 -13.31
C LEU A 45 7.36 18.40 -13.16
N THR A 46 8.10 17.30 -13.36
CA THR A 46 9.56 17.27 -13.27
C THR A 46 10.23 18.11 -14.37
N SER A 47 9.53 18.38 -15.48
CA SER A 47 9.99 19.33 -16.50
C SER A 47 10.00 20.80 -16.04
N ARG A 48 9.30 21.14 -14.95
CA ARG A 48 9.12 22.53 -14.46
C ARG A 48 9.64 22.80 -13.05
N PHE A 49 9.81 21.78 -12.21
CA PHE A 49 10.35 21.91 -10.85
C PHE A 49 11.44 20.87 -10.57
N SER A 50 12.15 21.04 -9.45
CA SER A 50 13.17 20.09 -9.00
C SER A 50 12.61 18.67 -8.81
N THR A 51 13.21 17.71 -9.49
CA THR A 51 12.85 16.27 -9.50
C THR A 51 12.66 15.72 -8.08
N THR A 52 13.58 16.08 -7.18
CA THR A 52 13.66 15.56 -5.83
C THR A 52 12.54 16.11 -4.93
N VAL A 53 12.13 17.36 -5.14
CA VAL A 53 11.09 18.00 -4.32
C VAL A 53 9.72 17.45 -4.68
N ILE A 54 9.42 17.33 -5.98
CA ILE A 54 8.16 16.74 -6.45
C ILE A 54 8.04 15.31 -5.95
N ARG A 55 9.07 14.47 -6.13
CA ARG A 55 9.03 13.07 -5.69
C ARG A 55 8.81 12.93 -4.18
N LYS A 56 9.46 13.77 -3.36
CA LYS A 56 9.24 13.79 -1.91
C LYS A 56 7.79 14.15 -1.56
N ILE A 57 7.23 15.17 -2.21
CA ILE A 57 5.84 15.58 -1.97
C ILE A 57 4.87 14.46 -2.34
N PHE A 58 5.07 13.78 -3.48
CA PHE A 58 4.21 12.69 -3.92
C PHE A 58 4.28 11.48 -2.98
N ILE A 59 5.48 11.11 -2.54
CA ILE A 59 5.68 10.02 -1.57
C ILE A 59 5.02 10.36 -0.24
N VAL A 60 5.23 11.56 0.30
CA VAL A 60 4.65 11.99 1.58
C VAL A 60 3.13 12.10 1.47
N ALA A 61 2.60 12.69 0.40
CA ALA A 61 1.17 12.80 0.17
C ALA A 61 0.50 11.42 0.06
N GLY A 62 1.12 10.48 -0.67
CA GLY A 62 0.65 9.10 -0.78
C GLY A 62 0.65 8.37 0.56
N LEU A 63 1.75 8.44 1.31
CA LEU A 63 1.84 7.85 2.65
C LEU A 63 0.84 8.45 3.64
N CYS A 64 0.72 9.79 3.68
CA CYS A 64 -0.26 10.47 4.52
C CYS A 64 -1.69 10.04 4.16
N SER A 65 -2.03 9.96 2.88
CA SER A 65 -3.36 9.52 2.45
C SER A 65 -3.65 8.08 2.88
N GLN A 66 -2.65 7.19 2.82
CA GLN A 66 -2.78 5.80 3.25
C GLN A 66 -2.95 5.67 4.78
N THR A 67 -2.21 6.49 5.56
CA THR A 67 -2.39 6.55 7.02
C THR A 67 -3.78 7.05 7.40
N ILE A 68 -4.24 8.13 6.75
CA ILE A 68 -5.58 8.69 6.99
C ILE A 68 -6.65 7.66 6.64
N ALA A 69 -6.53 6.99 5.50
CA ALA A 69 -7.48 5.96 5.09
C ALA A 69 -7.56 4.81 6.09
N MET A 70 -6.42 4.36 6.64
CA MET A 70 -6.39 3.33 7.69
C MET A 70 -7.11 3.77 8.96
N ILE A 71 -6.94 5.02 9.39
CA ILE A 71 -7.66 5.56 10.56
C ILE A 71 -9.16 5.58 10.30
N ILE A 72 -9.60 6.00 9.10
CA ILE A 72 -11.02 6.05 8.74
C ILE A 72 -11.63 4.65 8.72
N ILE A 73 -10.92 3.63 8.23
CA ILE A 73 -11.41 2.24 8.22
C ILE A 73 -11.77 1.75 9.63
N ILE A 74 -11.01 2.15 10.65
CA ILE A 74 -11.26 1.77 12.06
C ILE A 74 -12.52 2.45 12.62
N LEU A 75 -12.91 3.60 12.07
CA LEU A 75 -14.04 4.42 12.57
C LEU A 75 -15.37 4.14 11.85
N VAL A 76 -15.38 3.32 10.81
CA VAL A 76 -16.54 3.09 9.94
C VAL A 76 -17.02 1.66 10.11
N ASP A 77 -18.33 1.47 10.35
CA ASP A 77 -18.93 0.13 10.51
C ASP A 77 -19.54 -0.43 9.21
N ASN A 78 -19.67 0.38 8.15
CA ASN A 78 -20.30 -0.06 6.91
C ASN A 78 -19.31 -0.80 6.01
N ARG A 79 -19.56 -2.10 5.79
CA ARG A 79 -18.73 -2.98 4.96
C ARG A 79 -18.45 -2.49 3.54
N TYR A 80 -19.43 -1.91 2.85
CA TYR A 80 -19.24 -1.43 1.48
C TYR A 80 -18.38 -0.16 1.45
N VAL A 81 -18.52 0.70 2.46
CA VAL A 81 -17.72 1.93 2.59
C VAL A 81 -16.26 1.57 2.89
N ILE A 82 -16.02 0.60 3.76
CA ILE A 82 -14.67 0.10 4.07
C ILE A 82 -13.97 -0.40 2.81
N VAL A 83 -14.65 -1.19 1.97
CA VAL A 83 -14.11 -1.69 0.70
C VAL A 83 -13.68 -0.53 -0.21
N VAL A 84 -14.53 0.49 -0.37
CA VAL A 84 -14.21 1.66 -1.22
C VAL A 84 -12.99 2.40 -0.68
N ILE A 85 -12.91 2.59 0.64
CA ILE A 85 -11.76 3.25 1.27
C ILE A 85 -10.48 2.43 1.06
N ILE A 86 -10.54 1.10 1.16
CA ILE A 86 -9.40 0.22 0.87
C ILE A 86 -8.95 0.37 -0.58
N ILE A 87 -9.88 0.40 -1.55
CA ILE A 87 -9.55 0.57 -2.97
C ILE A 87 -8.85 1.91 -3.19
N VAL A 88 -9.39 3.00 -2.65
CA VAL A 88 -8.79 4.34 -2.75
C VAL A 88 -7.42 4.37 -2.08
N SER A 89 -7.29 3.76 -0.90
CA SER A 89 -6.03 3.70 -0.15
C SER A 89 -4.95 2.95 -0.92
N VAL A 90 -5.29 1.83 -1.57
CA VAL A 90 -4.34 1.05 -2.39
C VAL A 90 -3.98 1.81 -3.67
N ALA A 91 -4.96 2.47 -4.30
CA ALA A 91 -4.73 3.32 -5.46
C ALA A 91 -3.74 4.45 -5.14
N CYS A 92 -3.92 5.14 -4.00
CA CYS A 92 -2.97 6.14 -3.50
C CYS A 92 -1.57 5.57 -3.25
N GLY A 93 -1.46 4.32 -2.80
CA GLY A 93 -0.17 3.62 -2.70
C GLY A 93 0.57 3.51 -4.03
N GLY A 94 -0.14 3.40 -5.15
CA GLY A 94 0.44 3.44 -6.50
C GLY A 94 1.16 4.75 -6.81
N ILE A 95 0.68 5.87 -6.26
CA ILE A 95 1.32 7.19 -6.40
C ILE A 95 2.69 7.17 -5.71
N THR A 96 2.76 6.65 -4.49
CA THR A 96 4.01 6.52 -3.73
C THR A 96 5.05 5.70 -4.50
N TRP A 97 4.62 4.61 -5.14
CA TRP A 97 5.49 3.74 -5.93
C TRP A 97 6.07 4.44 -7.17
N SER A 98 5.28 5.29 -7.87
CA SER A 98 5.80 6.08 -9.01
C SER A 98 6.94 7.03 -8.63
N GLY A 99 6.92 7.59 -7.41
CA GLY A 99 7.97 8.49 -6.92
C GLY A 99 9.23 7.77 -6.42
N PHE A 100 9.08 6.53 -5.96
CA PHE A 100 10.14 5.78 -5.27
C PHE A 100 11.16 5.15 -6.22
N GLY A 101 10.70 4.57 -7.33
CA GLY A 101 11.55 3.83 -8.28
C GLY A 101 12.66 4.67 -8.92
N ILE A 102 12.44 5.98 -9.07
CA ILE A 102 13.36 6.89 -9.76
C ILE A 102 14.34 7.57 -8.78
N ASN A 103 14.05 7.53 -7.48
CA ASN A 103 14.84 8.21 -6.44
C ASN A 103 16.26 7.60 -6.29
N TYR A 104 16.41 6.31 -6.57
CA TYR A 104 17.71 5.63 -6.56
C TYR A 104 18.62 6.04 -7.71
N LEU A 105 18.03 6.38 -8.87
CA LEU A 105 18.76 6.86 -10.03
C LEU A 105 19.27 8.28 -9.82
N ASP A 106 18.54 9.12 -9.08
CA ASP A 106 18.93 10.49 -8.73
C ASP A 106 20.11 10.53 -7.72
N ILE A 107 20.21 9.58 -6.79
CA ILE A 107 21.29 9.54 -5.78
C ILE A 107 22.62 9.05 -6.37
N GLY A 108 22.58 8.21 -7.42
CA GLY A 108 23.78 7.81 -8.15
C GLY A 108 23.56 6.59 -9.04
N ALA A 109 23.56 6.81 -10.36
CA ALA A 109 23.36 5.76 -11.38
C ALA A 109 24.31 4.56 -11.24
N HIS A 110 25.52 4.76 -10.70
CA HIS A 110 26.53 3.71 -10.59
C HIS A 110 26.33 2.76 -9.40
N TYR A 111 25.61 3.18 -8.35
CA TYR A 111 25.35 2.39 -7.13
C TYR A 111 23.87 2.08 -6.91
N ALA A 112 22.98 2.62 -7.75
CA ALA A 112 21.54 2.39 -7.68
C ALA A 112 21.13 0.91 -7.55
N PRO A 113 21.72 -0.06 -8.28
CA PRO A 113 21.32 -1.47 -8.16
C PRO A 113 21.60 -2.06 -6.77
N ILE A 114 22.71 -1.67 -6.16
CA ILE A 114 23.14 -2.16 -4.84
C ILE A 114 22.23 -1.58 -3.74
N LEU A 115 21.93 -0.28 -3.83
CA LEU A 115 21.01 0.40 -2.92
C LEU A 115 19.59 -0.15 -3.01
N VAL A 116 19.08 -0.38 -4.23
CA VAL A 116 17.76 -1.00 -4.45
C VAL A 116 17.75 -2.43 -3.90
N GLY A 117 18.80 -3.21 -4.15
CA GLY A 117 18.93 -4.57 -3.63
C GLY A 117 18.89 -4.61 -2.11
N LEU A 118 19.68 -3.76 -1.43
CA LEU A 118 19.68 -3.66 0.03
C LEU A 118 18.34 -3.18 0.61
N ALA A 119 17.71 -2.19 -0.02
CA ALA A 119 16.40 -1.72 0.43
C ALA A 119 15.33 -2.81 0.29
N THR A 120 15.37 -3.56 -0.82
CA THR A 120 14.41 -4.64 -1.09
C THR A 120 14.63 -5.83 -0.16
N THR A 121 15.87 -6.21 0.15
CA THR A 121 16.12 -7.30 1.11
C THR A 121 15.62 -6.96 2.51
N LEU A 122 15.84 -5.74 2.98
CA LEU A 122 15.29 -5.26 4.25
C LEU A 122 13.75 -5.23 4.23
N ALA A 123 13.16 -4.77 3.12
CA ALA A 123 11.72 -4.79 2.93
C ALA A 123 11.16 -6.23 2.98
N SER A 124 11.79 -7.17 2.27
CA SER A 124 11.38 -8.58 2.28
C SER A 124 11.47 -9.23 3.65
N ILE A 125 12.50 -8.90 4.44
CA ILE A 125 12.61 -9.38 5.83
C ILE A 125 11.46 -8.82 6.67
N ALA A 126 11.13 -7.54 6.54
CA ALA A 126 10.01 -6.93 7.23
C ALA A 126 8.67 -7.57 6.81
N GLU A 127 8.49 -7.83 5.51
CA GLU A 127 7.29 -8.50 4.97
C GLU A 127 7.16 -9.93 5.47
N PHE A 128 8.26 -10.66 5.63
CA PHE A 128 8.27 -11.99 6.23
C PHE A 128 7.86 -11.97 7.71
N CYS A 129 8.34 -10.98 8.46
CA CYS A 129 8.01 -10.82 9.88
C CYS A 129 6.56 -10.36 10.12
N ALA A 130 5.97 -9.59 9.21
CA ALA A 130 4.63 -9.00 9.36
C ALA A 130 3.50 -10.02 9.68
N PRO A 131 3.32 -11.14 8.93
CA PRO A 131 2.30 -12.13 9.26
C PRO A 131 2.59 -12.90 10.55
N ILE A 132 3.87 -13.08 10.93
CA ILE A 132 4.25 -13.73 12.19
C ILE A 132 3.74 -12.89 13.36
N VAL A 133 4.06 -11.60 13.37
CA VAL A 133 3.61 -10.67 14.41
C VAL A 133 2.08 -10.57 14.43
N THR A 134 1.45 -10.43 13.26
CA THR A 134 -0.01 -10.37 13.15
C THR A 134 -0.66 -11.62 13.72
N GLY A 135 -0.12 -12.81 13.44
CA GLY A 135 -0.62 -14.07 13.98
C GLY A 135 -0.47 -14.20 15.51
N TYR A 136 0.58 -13.62 16.11
CA TYR A 136 0.70 -13.55 17.57
C TYR A 136 -0.33 -12.60 18.20
N VAL A 137 -0.57 -11.44 17.57
CA VAL A 137 -1.58 -10.47 18.03
C VAL A 137 -3.00 -11.05 17.94
N ASP A 138 -3.30 -11.81 16.89
CA ASP A 138 -4.62 -12.43 16.71
C ASP A 138 -4.88 -13.56 17.72
N LYS A 139 -3.87 -14.39 18.00
CA LYS A 139 -3.96 -15.46 19.02
C LYS A 139 -4.27 -14.91 20.43
N ASN A 140 -3.74 -13.75 20.77
CA ASN A 140 -4.01 -13.11 22.06
C ASN A 140 -5.47 -12.64 22.18
N HIS A 141 -6.13 -12.26 21.08
CA HIS A 141 -7.56 -11.91 21.09
C HIS A 141 -8.45 -13.15 21.23
N VAL A 142 -8.13 -14.26 20.55
CA VAL A 142 -8.88 -15.52 20.67
C VAL A 142 -8.77 -16.12 22.08
N SER A 143 -7.63 -15.95 22.76
CA SER A 143 -7.47 -16.45 24.14
C SER A 143 -8.21 -15.60 25.18
N SER A 144 -8.56 -14.34 24.88
CA SER A 144 -9.30 -13.47 25.80
C SER A 144 -10.82 -13.60 25.69
N SER A 145 -11.34 -14.18 24.60
CA SER A 145 -12.79 -14.48 24.43
C SER A 145 -13.20 -15.86 24.95
N LEU A 146 -12.24 -16.64 25.47
CA LEU A 146 -12.44 -17.97 26.08
C LEU A 146 -12.24 -17.98 27.61
N MET A 147 -12.08 -16.81 28.23
CA MET A 147 -12.17 -16.58 29.68
C MET A 147 -13.34 -15.64 29.98
#